data_AF-A0A7J8LEP3-F1
#
_entry.id   AF-A0A7J8LEP3-F1
#
_cell.length_a   1.000
_cell.length_b   1.000
_cell.length_c   1.000
_cell.angle_alpha   90.00
_cell.angle_beta   90.00
_cell.angle_gamma   90.00
#
_symmetry.space_group_name_H-M   'P 1'
#
loop_
_entity.id
_entity.type
_entity.pdbx_description
1 polymer ?
#
loop_
_entity_poly.entity_id
_entity_poly.type
_entity_poly.pdbx_seq_one_letter_code
_entity_poly.pdbx_strand_id
1 'polypeptide(L)' 'MTNFEKEKGKAYSQRQLKNRWDALKKEWKAWKKLKSEDTGLWWNPIKRTVYASDD' A
#
# COMPACT_ATOMS: atom_id res chain seq x y z
N MET A 1 14.04 7.78 24.34
CA MET A 1 13.50 8.51 23.18
C MET A 1 14.08 7.90 21.92
N THR A 2 13.27 7.20 21.14
CA THR A 2 13.73 6.49 19.95
C THR A 2 14.06 7.47 18.83
N ASN A 3 14.91 7.08 17.87
CA ASN A 3 15.24 7.94 16.72
C ASN A 3 13.99 8.38 15.95
N PHE A 4 12.99 7.50 15.87
CA PHE A 4 11.70 7.80 15.25
C PHE A 4 10.92 8.92 15.96
N GLU A 5 10.93 8.94 17.28
CA GLU A 5 10.27 10.00 18.06
C GLU A 5 10.99 11.34 17.93
N LYS A 6 12.33 11.31 17.83
CA LYS A 6 13.15 12.51 17.56
C LYS A 6 12.86 13.10 16.18
N GLU A 7 12.78 12.26 15.15
CA GLU A 7 12.49 12.69 13.78
C GLU A 7 11.05 13.18 13.58
N LYS A 8 10.07 12.54 14.24
CA LYS A 8 8.66 12.94 14.12
C LYS A 8 8.27 14.09 15.04
N GLY A 9 9.11 14.44 16.02
CA GLY A 9 8.79 15.43 17.06
C GLY A 9 7.57 15.06 17.90
N LYS A 10 7.14 13.79 17.87
CA LYS A 10 5.95 13.26 18.54
C LYS A 10 6.23 11.85 19.03
N ALA A 11 5.87 11.58 20.29
CA ALA A 11 5.87 10.24 20.83
C ALA A 11 4.64 9.48 20.33
N TYR A 12 4.86 8.38 19.62
CA TYR A 12 3.80 7.46 19.22
C TYR A 12 3.91 6.19 20.05
N SER A 13 2.82 5.77 20.67
CA SER A 13 2.79 4.46 21.32
C SER A 13 2.85 3.34 20.29
N GLN A 14 3.40 2.19 20.68
CA GLN A 14 3.45 1.00 19.84
C GLN A 14 2.05 0.62 19.31
N ARG A 15 1.00 0.81 20.11
CA ARG A 15 -0.40 0.57 19.71
C ARG A 15 -0.85 1.51 18.60
N GLN A 16 -0.48 2.79 18.66
CA GLN A 16 -0.83 3.75 17.60
C GLN A 16 -0.16 3.39 16.28
N LEU A 17 1.12 2.99 16.31
CA LEU A 17 1.84 2.55 15.12
C LEU A 17 1.25 1.26 14.54
N LYS A 18 0.91 0.29 15.39
CA LYS A 18 0.25 -0.95 14.97
C LYS A 18 -1.10 -0.67 14.30
N ASN A 19 -1.93 0.19 14.90
CA ASN A 19 -3.23 0.53 14.33
C ASN A 19 -3.09 1.19 12.95
N ARG A 20 -2.14 2.12 12.77
CA ARG A 20 -1.87 2.75 11.47
C ARG A 20 -1.37 1.75 10.43
N TRP A 21 -0.48 0.85 10.83
CA TRP A 21 0.02 -0.22 9.97
C TRP A 21 -1.08 -1.19 9.52
N ASP A 22 -1.96 -1.59 10.43
CA ASP A 22 -3.07 -2.48 10.11
C ASP A 22 -4.11 -1.80 9.19
N ALA A 23 -4.33 -0.49 9.34
CA ALA A 23 -5.14 0.31 8.41
C ALA A 23 -4.52 0.36 7.00
N LEU A 24 -3.23 0.69 6.90
CA LEU A 24 -2.51 0.73 5.62
C LEU A 24 -2.52 -0.62 4.90
N LYS A 25 -2.40 -1.73 5.65
CA LYS A 25 -2.53 -3.07 5.07
C LYS A 25 -3.90 -3.35 4.48
N LYS A 26 -4.97 -2.86 5.11
CA LYS A 26 -6.34 -3.02 4.58
C LYS A 26 -6.51 -2.21 3.29
N GLU A 27 -6.07 -0.97 3.28
CA GLU A 27 -6.10 -0.11 2.09
C GLU A 27 -5.26 -0.69 0.95
N TRP A 28 -4.07 -1.21 1.24
CA TRP A 28 -3.21 -1.87 0.25
C TRP A 28 -3.87 -3.11 -0.36
N LYS A 29 -4.54 -3.93 0.46
CA LYS A 29 -5.29 -5.10 -0.03
C LYS A 29 -6.44 -4.67 -0.93
N ALA A 30 -7.18 -3.63 -0.55
CA ALA A 30 -8.25 -3.08 -1.38
C ALA A 30 -7.72 -2.55 -2.71
N TRP A 31 -6.63 -1.77 -2.68
CA TRP A 31 -5.95 -1.29 -3.88
C TRP A 31 -5.47 -2.42 -4.79
N LYS A 32 -4.87 -3.46 -4.21
CA LYS A 32 -4.41 -4.64 -4.96
C LYS A 32 -5.57 -5.38 -5.62
N LYS A 33 -6.70 -5.51 -4.91
CA LYS A 33 -7.92 -6.12 -5.44
C LYS A 33 -8.48 -5.31 -6.61
N LEU A 34 -8.65 -4.00 -6.45
CA LEU A 34 -9.10 -3.09 -7.52
C LEU A 34 -8.20 -3.16 -8.76
N LYS A 35 -6.87 -3.15 -8.56
CA LYS A 35 -5.91 -3.28 -9.65
C LYS A 35 -5.95 -4.64 -10.34
N SER A 36 -6.30 -5.71 -9.63
CA SER A 36 -6.27 -7.08 -10.14
C SER A 36 -7.60 -7.54 -10.74
N GLU A 37 -8.74 -7.09 -10.21
CA GLU A 37 -10.07 -7.57 -10.60
C GLU A 37 -10.76 -6.59 -11.55
N ASP A 38 -10.83 -5.28 -11.22
CA ASP A 38 -11.65 -4.35 -11.97
C ASP A 38 -11.00 -3.86 -13.26
N THR A 39 -9.67 -3.82 -13.32
CA THR A 39 -9.02 -3.16 -14.43
C THR A 39 -8.73 -4.10 -15.60
N GLY A 40 -8.66 -5.42 -15.40
CA GLY A 40 -8.18 -6.36 -16.44
C GLY A 40 -6.75 -6.05 -16.93
N LEU A 41 -6.09 -5.07 -16.30
CA LEU A 41 -4.87 -4.40 -16.75
C LEU A 41 -3.69 -4.98 -15.96
N TRP A 42 -3.12 -6.08 -16.46
CA TRP A 42 -1.88 -6.60 -15.89
C TRP A 42 -0.72 -5.69 -16.30
N TRP A 43 -0.14 -4.97 -15.35
CA TRP A 43 1.11 -4.26 -15.61
C TRP A 43 2.21 -5.27 -15.92
N ASN A 44 2.80 -5.18 -17.12
CA ASN A 44 3.92 -6.01 -17.51
C ASN A 44 5.23 -5.25 -17.20
N PRO A 45 5.97 -5.59 -16.12
CA PRO A 45 7.18 -4.86 -15.75
C PRO A 45 8.33 -5.06 -16.75
N ILE A 46 8.28 -6.13 -17.56
CA ILE A 46 9.27 -6.44 -18.59
C ILE A 46 9.05 -5.54 -19.81
N LYS A 47 7.79 -5.38 -20.23
CA LYS A 47 7.45 -4.55 -21.40
C LYS A 47 7.16 -3.09 -21.05
N ARG A 48 7.03 -2.74 -19.76
CA ARG A 48 6.54 -1.43 -19.27
C ARG A 48 5.22 -1.00 -19.90
N THR A 49 4.38 -1.96 -20.25
CA THR A 49 3.07 -1.73 -20.85
C THR A 49 1.99 -2.31 -19.97
N VAL A 50 0.83 -1.68 -20.02
CA VAL A 50 -0.37 -2.21 -19.39
C VAL A 50 -0.98 -3.22 -20.36
N TYR A 51 -1.12 -4.48 -19.94
CA TYR A 51 -1.78 -5.51 -20.73
C TYR A 51 -3.29 -5.31 -20.60
N ALA A 52 -3.92 -4.69 -21.60
CA ALA A 52 -5.36 -4.74 -21.76
C ALA A 52 -5.68 -5.98 -22.61
N SER A 53 -6.56 -6.85 -22.14
CA SER A 53 -7.19 -7.82 -23.04
C SER A 53 -8.16 -7.05 -23.95
N ASP A 54 -8.03 -7.25 -25.27
CA ASP A 54 -8.89 -6.64 -26.31
C ASP A 54 -10.24 -7.37 -26.42
N ASP A 55 -11.02 -7.44 -25.34
CA ASP A 55 -12.44 -7.87 -25.44
C ASP A 55 -13.37 -6.67 -25.66
#